data_AF-A0A7S0ZVH8-F1
#
_entry.id   AF-A0A7S0ZVH8-F1
#
_cell.length_a   1.000
_cell.length_b   1.000
_cell.length_c   1.000
_cell.angle_alpha   90.00
_cell.angle_beta   90.00
_cell.angle_gamma   90.00
#
_symmetry.space_group_name_H-M   'P 1'
#
loop_
_entity.id
_entity.type
_entity.pdbx_description
1 polymer ?
#
loop_
_entity_poly.entity_id
_entity_poly.type
_entity_poly.pdbx_seq_one_letter_code
_entity_poly.pdbx_strand_id
1 'polypeptide(L)'
;EIHDFFYVMFFTFYVSFTVFGVMNVLTAIFLSAAGRVSEIDRDLVIQEQLAKTNACANALRNVFRDANLKSNNQLNNRELEAHLKNPEVMAYLKFLEVDVFGVRSLFQLLDTSQKGLVDIDEFVVGMMRLTGAAKGVDVAMLLYDNKKIVVRLKAFMKFVEDRFSSLEAKLDGPADSGTRSASVEEYVEKEETSFRVSEACEARSQSQRLANHPDDRHSVQQVRRAFSRSLTEVN
;
A
#
# COMPACT_ATOMS: atom_id res chain seq x y z
N GLU A 1 54.53 43.34 37.45
CA GLU A 1 53.26 42.87 38.07
C GLU A 1 52.02 43.17 37.24
N ILE A 2 51.52 44.41 37.14
CA ILE A 2 50.28 44.69 36.37
C ILE A 2 50.44 44.39 34.87
N HIS A 3 51.57 44.76 34.27
CA HIS A 3 51.86 44.49 32.85
C HIS A 3 51.94 42.99 32.52
N ASP A 4 52.48 42.18 33.45
CA ASP A 4 52.60 40.73 33.28
C ASP A 4 51.22 40.07 33.32
N PHE A 5 50.34 40.54 34.21
CA PHE A 5 48.96 40.04 34.28
C PHE A 5 48.16 40.33 33.01
N PHE A 6 48.31 41.54 32.44
CA PHE A 6 47.68 41.87 31.15
C PHE A 6 48.17 40.98 30.02
N TYR A 7 49.48 40.72 29.94
CA TYR A 7 50.04 39.85 28.91
C TYR A 7 49.50 38.41 29.02
N VAL A 8 49.46 37.86 30.22
CA VAL A 8 48.91 36.51 30.49
C VAL A 8 47.42 36.43 30.14
N MET A 9 46.64 37.47 30.46
CA MET A 9 45.21 37.52 30.15
C MET A 9 44.96 37.57 28.63
N PHE A 10 45.66 38.44 27.89
CA PHE A 10 45.54 38.52 26.43
C PHE A 10 45.98 37.22 25.75
N PHE A 11 47.07 36.60 26.21
CA PHE A 11 47.55 35.34 25.68
C PHE A 11 46.55 34.21 25.90
N THR A 12 45.98 34.10 27.11
CA THR A 12 44.98 33.09 27.44
C THR A 12 43.71 33.27 26.62
N PHE A 13 43.26 34.51 26.43
CA PHE A 13 42.11 34.83 25.58
C PHE A 13 42.37 34.46 24.11
N TYR A 14 43.54 34.79 23.59
CA TYR A 14 43.96 34.46 22.22
C TYR A 14 43.98 32.95 21.98
N VAL A 15 44.57 32.18 22.91
CA VAL A 15 44.62 30.71 22.81
C VAL A 15 43.22 30.13 22.87
N SER A 16 42.39 30.58 23.82
CA SER A 16 41.01 30.10 23.95
C SER A 16 40.21 30.37 22.67
N PHE A 17 40.25 31.60 22.16
CA PHE A 17 39.55 31.98 20.94
C PHE A 17 40.02 31.15 19.73
N THR A 18 41.33 30.95 19.58
CA THR A 18 41.90 30.18 18.48
C THR A 18 41.50 28.71 18.57
N VAL A 19 41.55 28.11 19.76
CA VAL A 19 41.13 26.71 19.95
C VAL A 19 39.64 26.54 19.70
N PHE A 20 38.77 27.39 20.28
CA PHE A 20 37.33 27.31 20.05
C PHE A 20 36.97 27.58 18.57
N GLY A 21 37.58 28.59 17.95
CA GLY A 21 37.35 28.92 16.55
C GLY A 21 37.78 27.79 15.62
N VAL A 22 39.00 27.29 15.76
CA VAL A 22 39.54 26.21 14.92
C VAL A 22 38.79 24.90 15.16
N MET A 23 38.50 24.52 16.42
CA MET A 23 37.75 23.29 16.72
C MET A 23 36.33 23.34 16.15
N ASN A 24 35.67 24.49 16.19
CA ASN A 24 34.33 24.63 15.62
C ASN A 24 34.35 24.54 14.08
N VAL A 25 35.34 25.15 13.42
CA VAL A 25 35.53 25.04 11.96
C VAL A 25 35.83 23.59 11.58
N LEU A 26 36.73 22.93 12.30
CA LEU A 26 37.09 21.54 12.07
C LEU A 26 35.86 20.62 12.23
N THR A 27 35.08 20.82 13.29
CA THR A 27 33.84 20.07 13.55
C THR A 27 32.82 20.27 12.44
N ALA A 28 32.67 21.49 11.92
CA ALA A 28 31.77 21.78 10.81
C ALA A 28 32.18 21.05 9.52
N ILE A 29 33.49 20.99 9.22
CA ILE A 29 34.02 20.27 8.06
C ILE A 29 33.76 18.76 8.21
N PHE A 30 34.02 18.19 9.38
CA PHE A 30 33.75 16.77 9.63
C PHE A 30 32.27 16.42 9.58
N LEU A 31 31.39 17.27 10.13
CA LEU A 31 29.95 17.07 10.07
C LEU A 31 29.44 17.11 8.61
N SER A 32 29.99 18.02 7.80
CA SER A 32 29.67 18.10 6.37
C SER A 32 30.14 16.86 5.60
N ALA A 33 31.31 16.32 5.93
CA ALA A 33 31.81 15.08 5.35
C ALA A 33 30.98 13.87 5.78
N ALA A 34 30.62 13.77 7.07
CA ALA A 34 29.78 12.70 7.60
C ALA A 34 28.36 12.72 7.01
N GLY A 35 27.78 13.91 6.80
CA GLY A 35 26.48 14.09 6.16
C GLY A 35 26.45 13.50 4.74
N ARG A 36 27.48 13.80 3.93
CA ARG A 36 27.60 13.26 2.56
C ARG A 36 27.72 11.75 2.51
N VAL A 37 28.41 11.12 3.45
CA VAL A 37 28.53 9.65 3.51
C VAL A 37 27.16 9.02 3.76
N SER A 38 26.35 9.59 4.65
CA SER A 38 24.99 9.13 4.94
C SER A 38 24.05 9.24 3.73
N GLU A 39 24.20 10.29 2.91
CA GLU A 39 23.42 10.47 1.67
C GLU A 39 23.85 9.48 0.59
N ILE A 40 25.16 9.33 0.37
CA ILE A 40 25.71 8.39 -0.63
C ILE A 40 25.29 6.95 -0.30
N ASP A 41 25.36 6.55 0.98
CA ASP A 41 24.97 5.19 1.37
C ASP A 41 23.48 4.92 1.09
N ARG A 42 22.60 5.90 1.29
CA ARG A 42 21.17 5.75 0.95
C ARG A 42 20.94 5.63 -0.54
N ASP A 43 21.53 6.54 -1.33
CA ASP A 43 21.36 6.52 -2.78
C ASP A 43 21.95 5.25 -3.41
N LEU A 44 23.08 4.77 -2.89
CA LEU A 44 23.74 3.55 -3.36
C LEU A 44 22.93 2.31 -3.01
N VAL A 45 22.36 2.22 -1.80
CA VAL A 45 21.44 1.14 -1.41
C VAL A 45 20.16 1.14 -2.25
N ILE A 46 19.59 2.33 -2.52
CA ILE A 46 18.40 2.46 -3.36
C ILE A 46 18.70 2.02 -4.80
N GLN A 47 19.82 2.48 -5.37
CA GLN A 47 20.24 2.10 -6.72
C GLN A 47 20.50 0.61 -6.84
N GLU A 48 21.13 -0.01 -5.84
CA GLU A 48 21.36 -1.45 -5.81
C GLU A 48 20.05 -2.23 -5.80
N GLN A 49 19.08 -1.79 -4.99
CA GLN A 49 17.76 -2.43 -4.92
C GLN A 49 16.97 -2.28 -6.22
N LEU A 50 17.00 -1.09 -6.83
CA LEU A 50 16.38 -0.84 -8.14
C LEU A 50 17.06 -1.67 -9.24
N ALA A 51 18.39 -1.76 -9.24
CA ALA A 51 19.14 -2.58 -10.20
C ALA A 51 18.81 -4.07 -10.07
N LYS A 52 18.72 -4.60 -8.84
CA LYS A 52 18.29 -5.98 -8.57
C LYS A 52 16.86 -6.23 -9.07
N THR A 53 15.96 -5.30 -8.84
CA THR A 53 14.56 -5.39 -9.28
C THR A 53 14.47 -5.40 -10.82
N ASN A 54 15.19 -4.49 -11.49
CA ASN A 54 15.25 -4.41 -12.95
C ASN A 54 15.91 -5.64 -13.58
N ALA A 55 16.98 -6.16 -12.97
CA ALA A 55 17.63 -7.38 -13.43
C ALA A 55 16.69 -8.59 -13.33
N CYS A 56 15.92 -8.69 -12.24
CA CYS A 56 14.89 -9.70 -12.07
C CYS A 56 13.79 -9.56 -13.14
N ALA A 57 13.31 -8.35 -13.40
CA ALA A 57 12.32 -8.07 -14.45
C ALA A 57 12.79 -8.55 -15.83
N ASN A 58 14.05 -8.26 -16.17
CA ASN A 58 14.65 -8.66 -17.44
C ASN A 58 14.83 -10.17 -17.54
N ALA A 59 15.25 -10.83 -16.46
CA ALA A 59 15.35 -12.29 -16.41
C ALA A 59 13.98 -12.94 -16.62
N LEU A 60 12.95 -12.43 -15.94
CA LEU A 60 11.58 -12.92 -16.07
C LEU A 60 11.03 -12.72 -17.50
N ARG A 61 11.30 -11.56 -18.10
CA ARG A 61 10.96 -11.26 -19.50
C ARG A 61 11.60 -12.24 -20.46
N ASN A 62 12.87 -12.58 -20.26
CA ASN A 62 13.57 -13.57 -21.08
C ASN A 62 12.96 -14.97 -20.91
N VAL A 63 12.66 -15.38 -19.69
CA VAL A 63 12.03 -16.69 -19.41
C VAL A 63 10.67 -16.82 -20.09
N PHE A 64 9.84 -15.76 -20.08
CA PHE A 64 8.56 -15.75 -20.78
C PHE A 64 8.71 -15.72 -22.30
N ARG A 65 9.76 -15.07 -22.82
CA ARG A 65 10.02 -14.94 -24.26
C ARG A 65 10.60 -16.21 -24.87
N ASP A 66 11.52 -16.86 -24.16
CA ASP A 66 12.17 -18.10 -24.60
C ASP A 66 11.18 -19.25 -24.72
N ALA A 67 10.15 -19.27 -23.88
CA ALA A 67 9.07 -20.26 -23.99
C ALA A 67 8.03 -19.90 -25.07
N ASN A 68 7.84 -18.62 -25.40
CA ASN A 68 6.88 -18.13 -26.38
C ASN A 68 7.50 -17.89 -27.77
N LEU A 69 8.38 -18.79 -28.23
CA LEU A 69 8.97 -18.73 -29.57
C LEU A 69 7.95 -18.85 -30.73
N LYS A 70 6.69 -19.22 -30.45
CA LYS A 70 5.63 -19.46 -31.46
C LYS A 70 4.52 -18.41 -31.49
N SER A 71 4.33 -17.64 -30.43
CA SER A 71 3.24 -16.68 -30.29
C SER A 71 3.80 -15.26 -30.36
N ASN A 72 2.98 -14.31 -30.81
CA ASN A 72 3.37 -12.96 -31.23
C ASN A 72 3.72 -12.04 -30.04
N ASN A 73 4.69 -12.43 -29.18
CA ASN A 73 5.03 -11.81 -27.89
C ASN A 73 3.87 -11.72 -26.89
N GLN A 74 2.87 -12.59 -27.04
CA GLN A 74 1.67 -12.62 -26.20
C GLN A 74 1.65 -13.87 -25.33
N LEU A 75 1.17 -13.71 -24.10
CA LEU A 75 0.99 -14.75 -23.11
C LEU A 75 -0.49 -15.08 -22.98
N ASN A 76 -0.84 -16.35 -23.15
CA ASN A 76 -2.19 -16.87 -22.88
C ASN A 76 -2.28 -17.42 -21.45
N ASN A 77 -3.49 -17.49 -20.89
CA ASN A 77 -3.75 -18.05 -19.56
C ASN A 77 -3.22 -19.49 -19.40
N ARG A 78 -3.32 -20.32 -20.45
CA ARG A 78 -2.77 -21.70 -20.42
C ARG A 78 -1.25 -21.73 -20.35
N GLU A 79 -0.58 -20.80 -21.04
CA GLU A 79 0.88 -20.67 -21.03
C GLU A 79 1.34 -20.13 -19.68
N LEU A 80 0.64 -19.12 -19.13
CA LEU A 80 0.89 -18.62 -17.79
C LEU A 80 0.80 -19.74 -16.75
N GLU A 81 -0.24 -20.58 -16.78
CA GLU A 81 -0.36 -21.73 -15.87
C GLU A 81 0.76 -22.77 -16.06
N ALA A 82 1.27 -22.96 -17.28
CA ALA A 82 2.42 -23.81 -17.51
C ALA A 82 3.70 -23.20 -16.93
N HIS A 83 3.87 -21.88 -17.04
CA HIS A 83 4.97 -21.13 -16.47
C HIS A 83 4.96 -21.08 -14.95
N LEU A 84 3.79 -20.97 -14.34
CA LEU A 84 3.62 -21.00 -12.88
C LEU A 84 3.97 -22.38 -12.27
N LYS A 85 4.06 -23.43 -13.09
CA LYS A 85 4.56 -24.74 -12.67
C LYS A 85 6.08 -24.89 -12.81
N ASN A 86 6.74 -23.97 -13.51
CA ASN A 86 8.19 -23.99 -13.65
C ASN A 86 8.84 -23.49 -12.34
N PRO A 87 9.72 -24.29 -11.69
CA PRO A 87 10.38 -23.91 -10.44
C PRO A 87 11.21 -22.63 -10.57
N GLU A 88 11.77 -22.31 -11.74
CA GLU A 88 12.55 -21.09 -11.97
C GLU A 88 11.66 -19.84 -11.88
N VAL A 89 10.51 -19.85 -12.56
CA VAL A 89 9.52 -18.75 -12.52
C VAL A 89 8.99 -18.57 -11.10
N MET A 90 8.71 -19.66 -10.39
CA MET A 90 8.29 -19.64 -9.00
C MET A 90 9.35 -19.04 -8.06
N ALA A 91 10.64 -19.28 -8.31
CA ALA A 91 11.72 -18.67 -7.54
C ALA A 91 11.78 -17.16 -7.76
N TYR A 92 11.63 -16.69 -9.00
CA TYR A 92 11.57 -15.25 -9.31
C TYR A 92 10.33 -14.59 -8.70
N LEU A 93 9.16 -15.23 -8.74
CA LEU A 93 7.94 -14.73 -8.10
C LEU A 93 8.09 -14.59 -6.59
N LYS A 94 8.72 -15.57 -5.94
CA LYS A 94 9.04 -15.49 -4.50
C LYS A 94 10.02 -14.37 -4.17
N PHE A 95 11.06 -14.20 -4.98
CA PHE A 95 12.02 -13.09 -4.82
C PHE A 95 11.34 -11.73 -4.94
N LEU A 96 10.33 -11.65 -5.81
CA LEU A 96 9.50 -10.48 -6.03
C LEU A 96 8.40 -10.30 -4.99
N GLU A 97 8.24 -11.22 -4.03
CA GLU A 97 7.15 -11.22 -3.03
C GLU A 97 5.75 -11.21 -3.67
N VAL A 98 5.60 -11.84 -4.84
CA VAL A 98 4.31 -11.98 -5.53
C VAL A 98 3.77 -13.39 -5.37
N ASP A 99 2.56 -13.47 -4.82
CA ASP A 99 1.80 -14.71 -4.80
C ASP A 99 1.24 -15.07 -6.18
N VAL A 100 1.14 -16.37 -6.45
CA VAL A 100 0.52 -16.92 -7.68
C VAL A 100 -0.89 -16.35 -7.90
N PHE A 101 -1.64 -16.10 -6.82
CA PHE A 101 -2.94 -15.44 -6.88
C PHE A 101 -2.84 -13.99 -7.39
N GLY A 102 -1.84 -13.23 -6.94
CA GLY A 102 -1.57 -11.87 -7.42
C GLY A 102 -1.23 -11.84 -8.91
N VAL A 103 -0.46 -12.82 -9.38
CA VAL A 103 -0.13 -12.99 -10.80
C VAL A 103 -1.38 -13.25 -11.65
N ARG A 104 -2.27 -14.15 -11.20
CA ARG A 104 -3.53 -14.45 -11.88
C ARG A 104 -4.47 -13.25 -11.94
N SER A 105 -4.60 -12.54 -10.83
CA SER A 105 -5.41 -11.31 -10.75
C SER A 105 -4.88 -10.22 -11.68
N LEU A 106 -3.56 -10.07 -11.77
CA LEU A 106 -2.93 -9.13 -12.70
C LEU A 106 -3.20 -9.51 -14.16
N PHE A 107 -3.11 -10.79 -14.52
CA PHE A 107 -3.42 -11.26 -15.86
C PHE A 107 -4.87 -10.92 -16.25
N GLN A 108 -5.82 -11.16 -15.33
CA GLN A 108 -7.23 -10.83 -15.54
C GLN A 108 -7.47 -9.32 -15.64
N LEU A 109 -6.68 -8.51 -14.92
CA LEU A 109 -6.77 -7.05 -14.98
C LEU A 109 -6.26 -6.50 -16.32
N LEU A 110 -5.21 -7.09 -16.89
CA LEU A 110 -4.62 -6.67 -18.16
C LEU A 110 -5.42 -7.17 -19.38
N ASP A 111 -6.12 -8.30 -19.27
CA ASP A 111 -7.03 -8.79 -20.32
C ASP A 111 -8.37 -8.03 -20.36
N THR A 112 -8.31 -6.73 -20.64
CA THR A 112 -9.48 -5.85 -20.79
C THR A 112 -10.37 -6.25 -21.96
N SER A 113 -9.82 -6.97 -22.95
CA SER A 113 -10.54 -7.39 -24.15
C SER A 113 -11.23 -8.76 -24.04
N GLN A 114 -11.04 -9.47 -22.91
CA GLN A 114 -11.52 -10.84 -22.67
C GLN A 114 -11.10 -11.85 -23.75
N LYS A 115 -9.97 -11.60 -24.40
CA LYS A 115 -9.43 -12.47 -25.47
C LYS A 115 -8.52 -13.56 -24.91
N GLY A 116 -8.18 -13.49 -23.61
CA GLY A 116 -7.26 -14.41 -22.95
C GLY A 116 -5.82 -14.23 -23.39
N LEU A 117 -5.45 -13.06 -23.91
CA LEU A 117 -4.12 -12.76 -24.45
C LEU A 117 -3.62 -11.44 -23.89
N VAL A 118 -2.43 -11.45 -23.29
CA VAL A 118 -1.78 -10.26 -22.72
C VAL A 118 -0.36 -10.15 -23.28
N ASP A 119 0.10 -8.93 -23.60
CA ASP A 119 1.48 -8.74 -24.06
C ASP A 119 2.47 -8.99 -22.91
N ILE A 120 3.56 -9.71 -23.20
CA ILE A 120 4.56 -10.10 -22.20
C ILE A 120 5.20 -8.87 -21.54
N ASP A 121 5.42 -7.79 -22.30
CA ASP A 121 6.07 -6.60 -21.77
C ASP A 121 5.14 -5.86 -20.82
N GLU A 122 3.86 -5.73 -21.20
CA GLU A 122 2.82 -5.16 -20.36
C GLU A 122 2.62 -5.97 -19.08
N PHE A 123 2.67 -7.30 -19.18
CA PHE A 123 2.57 -8.21 -18.05
C PHE A 123 3.74 -8.07 -17.06
N VAL A 124 4.98 -8.07 -17.56
CA VAL A 124 6.18 -7.90 -16.71
C VAL A 124 6.20 -6.52 -16.05
N VAL A 125 5.83 -5.46 -16.78
CA VAL A 125 5.68 -4.11 -16.21
C VAL A 125 4.57 -4.09 -15.15
N GLY A 126 3.45 -4.78 -15.40
CA GLY A 126 2.35 -4.96 -14.45
C GLY A 126 2.76 -5.71 -13.18
N MET A 127 3.72 -6.62 -13.27
CA MET A 127 4.31 -7.32 -12.13
C MET A 127 5.30 -6.46 -11.34
N MET A 128 6.18 -5.69 -12.02
CA MET A 128 7.15 -4.79 -11.36
C MET A 128 6.52 -3.59 -10.66
N ARG A 129 5.55 -2.98 -11.34
CA ARG A 129 4.15 -3.16 -10.97
C ARG A 129 3.91 -3.62 -9.53
N LEU A 130 3.10 -4.67 -9.40
CA LEU A 130 2.58 -5.31 -8.19
C LEU A 130 3.51 -5.36 -6.96
N THR A 131 4.83 -5.36 -7.16
CA THR A 131 5.86 -5.56 -6.13
C THR A 131 6.43 -4.30 -5.48
N GLY A 132 6.19 -3.12 -6.04
CA GLY A 132 6.75 -1.88 -5.50
C GLY A 132 6.15 -1.47 -4.14
N ALA A 133 6.98 -0.95 -3.24
CA ALA A 133 6.59 -0.49 -1.89
C ALA A 133 5.45 0.55 -1.85
N ALA A 134 5.19 1.26 -2.96
CA ALA A 134 4.04 2.17 -3.10
C ALA A 134 2.67 1.43 -3.15
N LYS A 135 2.65 0.13 -3.47
CA LYS A 135 1.41 -0.59 -3.79
C LYS A 135 0.55 -1.03 -2.63
N GLY A 136 1.12 -1.30 -1.47
CA GLY A 136 0.29 -1.62 -0.31
C GLY A 136 -0.67 -0.47 -0.01
N VAL A 137 -0.19 0.77 -0.13
CA VAL A 137 -0.95 1.98 0.17
C VAL A 137 -1.93 2.30 -0.96
N ASP A 138 -1.47 2.30 -2.22
CA ASP A 138 -2.34 2.63 -3.36
C ASP A 138 -3.47 1.59 -3.55
N VAL A 139 -3.18 0.31 -3.34
CA VAL A 139 -4.18 -0.77 -3.43
C VAL A 139 -5.14 -0.71 -2.23
N ALA A 140 -4.65 -0.43 -1.02
CA ALA A 140 -5.51 -0.22 0.14
C ALA A 140 -6.45 0.98 -0.06
N MET A 141 -5.96 2.07 -0.66
CA MET A 141 -6.76 3.25 -0.99
C MET A 141 -7.81 2.92 -2.06
N LEU A 142 -7.45 2.20 -3.12
CA LEU A 142 -8.40 1.74 -4.13
C LEU A 142 -9.48 0.82 -3.56
N LEU A 143 -9.11 -0.12 -2.67
CA LEU A 143 -10.07 -0.99 -1.99
C LEU A 143 -11.01 -0.19 -1.09
N TYR A 144 -10.50 0.81 -0.38
CA TYR A 144 -11.29 1.71 0.45
C TYR A 144 -12.29 2.53 -0.39
N ASP A 145 -11.83 3.11 -1.50
CA ASP A 145 -12.69 3.89 -2.40
C ASP A 145 -13.75 2.99 -3.07
N ASN A 146 -13.38 1.77 -3.47
CA ASN A 146 -14.32 0.81 -4.04
C ASN A 146 -15.40 0.42 -3.01
N LYS A 147 -15.00 0.16 -1.77
CA LYS A 147 -15.91 -0.13 -0.65
C LYS A 147 -16.89 1.02 -0.41
N LYS A 148 -16.43 2.27 -0.46
CA LYS A 148 -17.26 3.47 -0.33
C LYS A 148 -18.25 3.62 -1.50
N ILE A 149 -17.82 3.30 -2.73
CA ILE A 149 -18.69 3.30 -3.91
C ILE A 149 -19.80 2.26 -3.74
N VAL A 150 -19.49 1.06 -3.26
CA VAL A 150 -20.49 -0.02 -3.05
C VAL A 150 -21.56 0.40 -2.04
N VAL A 151 -21.16 1.02 -0.91
CA VAL A 151 -22.12 1.54 0.09
C VAL A 151 -23.02 2.62 -0.53
N ARG A 152 -22.44 3.58 -1.24
CA ARG A 152 -23.25 4.63 -1.89
C ARG A 152 -24.21 4.07 -2.95
N LEU A 153 -23.77 3.06 -3.69
CA LEU A 153 -24.59 2.42 -4.72
C LEU A 153 -25.76 1.66 -4.10
N LYS A 154 -25.56 0.93 -3.00
CA LYS A 154 -26.63 0.24 -2.28
C LYS A 154 -27.63 1.21 -1.66
N ALA A 155 -27.16 2.27 -1.01
CA ALA A 155 -28.02 3.34 -0.50
C ALA A 155 -28.85 3.98 -1.64
N PHE A 156 -28.25 4.22 -2.79
CA PHE A 156 -28.95 4.73 -3.97
C PHE A 156 -30.00 3.74 -4.50
N MET A 157 -29.65 2.45 -4.65
CA MET A 157 -30.60 1.42 -5.07
C MET A 157 -31.82 1.35 -4.15
N LYS A 158 -31.60 1.39 -2.84
CA LYS A 158 -32.68 1.38 -1.84
C LYS A 158 -33.55 2.63 -1.91
N PHE A 159 -32.94 3.80 -2.08
CA PHE A 159 -33.68 5.05 -2.29
C PHE A 159 -34.58 4.95 -3.53
N VAL A 160 -34.04 4.44 -4.63
CA VAL A 160 -34.77 4.26 -5.90
C VAL A 160 -35.93 3.26 -5.72
N GLU A 161 -35.70 2.13 -5.06
CA GLU A 161 -36.71 1.11 -4.75
C GLU A 161 -37.86 1.67 -3.91
N ASP A 162 -37.55 2.47 -2.88
CA ASP A 162 -38.56 3.12 -2.03
C ASP A 162 -39.38 4.18 -2.80
N ARG A 163 -38.76 4.90 -3.74
CA ARG A 163 -39.47 5.86 -4.62
C ARG A 163 -40.38 5.15 -5.62
N PHE A 164 -39.93 4.06 -6.22
CA PHE A 164 -40.77 3.27 -7.14
C PHE A 164 -41.96 2.65 -6.41
N SER A 165 -41.75 2.06 -5.23
CA SER A 165 -42.82 1.50 -4.40
C SER A 165 -43.86 2.56 -4.00
N SER A 166 -43.40 3.78 -3.69
CA SER A 166 -44.29 4.91 -3.39
C SER A 166 -45.08 5.41 -4.60
N LEU A 167 -44.53 5.27 -5.82
CA LEU A 167 -45.20 5.65 -7.05
C LEU A 167 -46.27 4.62 -7.43
N GLU A 168 -45.95 3.33 -7.29
CA GLU A 168 -46.88 2.21 -7.51
C GLU A 168 -48.09 2.30 -6.56
N ALA A 169 -47.85 2.58 -5.26
CA ALA A 169 -48.91 2.80 -4.29
C ALA A 169 -49.82 4.01 -4.61
N LYS A 170 -49.31 5.03 -5.30
CA LYS A 170 -50.10 6.21 -5.73
C LYS A 170 -50.88 5.96 -7.02
N LEU A 171 -50.50 4.96 -7.82
CA LEU A 171 -51.21 4.59 -9.03
C LEU A 171 -52.40 3.65 -8.72
N ASP A 172 -52.38 2.94 -7.59
CA ASP A 172 -53.41 1.98 -7.17
C ASP A 172 -54.54 2.52 -6.25
N GLY A 173 -54.57 3.81 -5.85
CA GLY A 173 -55.68 4.35 -5.04
C GLY A 173 -55.62 5.85 -4.70
N PRO A 174 -56.74 6.50 -4.30
CA PRO A 174 -56.82 7.96 -4.19
C PRO A 174 -56.08 8.50 -2.97
N ALA A 175 -55.36 9.60 -3.22
CA ALA A 175 -54.54 10.39 -2.33
C ALA A 175 -55.07 10.56 -0.89
N ASP A 176 -54.31 10.08 0.10
CA ASP A 176 -53.81 10.93 1.18
C ASP A 176 -52.66 10.23 1.94
N SER A 177 -51.53 10.95 2.07
CA SER A 177 -50.54 10.88 3.14
C SER A 177 -49.18 11.34 2.64
N GLY A 178 -48.77 12.50 3.14
CA GLY A 178 -47.42 13.05 2.98
C GLY A 178 -46.38 12.12 3.59
N THR A 179 -45.90 11.15 2.81
CA THR A 179 -44.75 10.33 3.20
C THR A 179 -43.50 11.15 2.98
N ARG A 180 -42.92 11.65 4.07
CA ARG A 180 -41.60 12.30 4.09
C ARG A 180 -40.59 11.32 3.46
N SER A 181 -40.06 11.69 2.29
CA SER A 181 -38.99 10.91 1.66
C SER A 181 -37.72 11.17 2.43
N ALA A 182 -37.15 10.14 3.05
CA ALA A 182 -35.78 10.19 3.55
C ALA A 182 -34.84 10.57 2.39
N SER A 183 -33.86 11.44 2.65
CA SER A 183 -32.89 11.85 1.64
C SER A 183 -31.85 10.75 1.45
N VAL A 184 -31.17 10.74 0.30
CA VAL A 184 -30.12 9.75 -0.01
C VAL A 184 -29.04 9.76 1.08
N GLU A 185 -28.74 10.92 1.68
CA GLU A 185 -27.80 11.05 2.80
C GLU A 185 -28.24 10.26 4.04
N GLU A 186 -29.54 10.20 4.33
CA GLU A 186 -30.08 9.46 5.48
C GLU A 186 -29.98 7.93 5.28
N TYR A 187 -30.06 7.45 4.03
CA TYR A 187 -29.78 6.05 3.70
C TYR A 187 -28.29 5.73 3.74
N VAL A 188 -27.43 6.65 3.31
CA VAL A 188 -25.98 6.50 3.37
C VAL A 188 -25.52 6.42 4.83
N GLU A 189 -26.00 7.28 5.74
CA GLU A 189 -25.67 7.20 7.17
C GLU A 189 -26.14 5.89 7.80
N LYS A 190 -27.31 5.39 7.39
CA LYS A 190 -27.88 4.14 7.92
C LYS A 190 -27.13 2.90 7.43
N GLU A 191 -26.63 2.90 6.20
CA GLU A 191 -25.73 1.85 5.72
C GLU A 191 -24.33 1.96 6.30
N GLU A 192 -23.74 3.16 6.41
CA GLU A 192 -22.42 3.33 7.01
C GLU A 192 -22.41 2.88 8.48
N THR A 193 -23.46 3.17 9.24
CA THR A 193 -23.61 2.70 10.63
C THR A 193 -23.82 1.19 10.71
N SER A 194 -24.68 0.60 9.87
CA SER A 194 -24.86 -0.86 9.79
C SER A 194 -23.56 -1.59 9.42
N PHE A 195 -22.80 -0.98 8.52
CA PHE A 195 -21.54 -1.51 8.04
C PHE A 195 -20.44 -1.48 9.11
N ARG A 196 -20.27 -0.35 9.81
CA ARG A 196 -19.34 -0.20 10.94
C ARG A 196 -19.62 -1.20 12.06
N VAL A 197 -20.89 -1.51 12.31
CA VAL A 197 -21.29 -2.52 13.31
C VAL A 197 -20.93 -3.93 12.85
N SER A 198 -21.09 -4.25 11.56
CA SER A 198 -20.71 -5.57 11.01
C SER A 198 -19.20 -5.81 11.09
N GLU A 199 -18.40 -4.80 10.74
CA GLU A 199 -16.93 -4.89 10.74
C GLU A 199 -16.39 -5.02 12.18
N ALA A 200 -17.00 -4.31 13.14
CA ALA A 200 -16.70 -4.47 14.57
C ALA A 200 -17.08 -5.87 15.10
N CYS A 201 -18.16 -6.46 14.60
CA CYS A 201 -18.61 -7.79 14.99
C CYS A 201 -17.69 -8.90 14.43
N GLU A 202 -17.29 -8.78 13.16
CA GLU A 202 -16.35 -9.70 12.53
C GLU A 202 -14.97 -9.64 13.20
N ALA A 203 -14.45 -8.45 13.50
CA ALA A 203 -13.20 -8.28 14.23
C ALA A 203 -13.25 -8.90 15.65
N ARG A 204 -14.38 -8.79 16.35
CA ARG A 204 -14.61 -9.48 17.63
C ARG A 204 -14.65 -11.00 17.49
N SER A 205 -15.30 -11.51 16.44
CA SER A 205 -15.37 -12.96 16.20
C SER A 205 -14.00 -13.58 15.87
N GLN A 206 -13.15 -12.87 15.11
CA GLN A 206 -11.80 -13.32 14.77
C GLN A 206 -10.86 -13.27 15.97
N SER A 207 -10.90 -12.18 16.76
CA SER A 207 -10.11 -12.08 17.99
C SER A 207 -10.48 -13.15 19.01
N GLN A 208 -11.76 -13.51 19.12
CA GLN A 208 -12.21 -14.58 20.01
C GLN A 208 -11.81 -15.99 19.51
N ARG A 209 -11.73 -16.20 18.19
CA ARG A 209 -11.19 -17.43 17.59
C ARG A 209 -9.68 -17.56 17.80
N LEU A 210 -8.93 -16.47 17.68
CA LEU A 210 -7.48 -16.45 17.89
C LEU A 210 -7.09 -16.55 19.38
N ALA A 211 -7.90 -16.01 20.29
CA ALA A 211 -7.73 -16.19 21.74
C ALA A 211 -7.90 -17.67 22.17
N ASN A 212 -8.66 -18.46 21.41
CA ASN A 212 -8.87 -19.88 21.65
C ASN A 212 -7.77 -20.79 21.07
N HIS A 213 -6.72 -20.23 20.43
CA HIS A 213 -5.51 -20.93 20.00
C HIS A 213 -4.26 -20.26 20.62
N PRO A 214 -3.80 -20.71 21.80
CA PRO A 214 -2.87 -19.96 22.64
C PRO A 214 -1.38 -20.06 22.26
N ASP A 215 -1.03 -20.71 21.16
CA ASP A 215 0.36 -21.16 20.94
C ASP A 215 1.30 -20.12 20.29
N ASP A 216 0.83 -18.88 20.10
CA ASP A 216 1.66 -17.84 19.48
C ASP A 216 1.50 -16.49 20.19
N ARG A 217 2.31 -16.26 21.23
CA ARG A 217 2.28 -15.02 22.02
C ARG A 217 2.72 -13.78 21.22
N HIS A 218 3.42 -13.97 20.08
CA HIS A 218 3.86 -12.87 19.22
C HIS A 218 2.74 -12.32 18.34
N SER A 219 1.82 -13.18 17.88
CA SER A 219 0.65 -12.76 17.09
C SER A 219 -0.38 -12.00 17.93
N VAL A 220 -0.58 -12.36 19.20
CA VAL A 220 -1.50 -11.66 20.12
C VAL A 220 -1.07 -10.20 20.37
N GLN A 221 0.23 -9.90 20.48
CA GLN A 221 0.73 -8.54 20.65
C GLN A 221 0.67 -7.70 19.37
N GLN A 222 0.93 -8.29 18.20
CA GLN A 222 0.79 -7.58 16.92
C GLN A 222 -0.68 -7.25 16.62
N VAL A 223 -1.60 -8.16 16.90
CA VAL A 223 -3.05 -7.94 16.72
C VAL A 223 -3.57 -6.89 17.69
N ARG A 224 -3.11 -6.86 18.94
CA ARG A 224 -3.49 -5.81 19.90
C ARG A 224 -3.01 -4.41 19.48
N ARG A 225 -1.87 -4.32 18.78
CA ARG A 225 -1.37 -3.06 18.19
C ARG A 225 -2.15 -2.65 16.93
N ALA A 226 -2.54 -3.60 16.09
CA ALA A 226 -3.40 -3.35 14.93
C ALA A 226 -4.81 -2.88 15.37
N PHE A 227 -5.37 -3.50 16.41
CA PHE A 227 -6.65 -3.13 17.00
C PHE A 227 -6.63 -1.75 17.67
N SER A 228 -5.52 -1.38 18.33
CA SER A 228 -5.37 -0.05 18.90
C SER A 228 -5.30 1.05 17.83
N ARG A 229 -4.81 0.74 16.62
CA ARG A 229 -4.79 1.67 15.49
C ARG A 229 -6.17 1.82 14.84
N SER A 230 -6.93 0.74 14.69
CA SER A 230 -8.29 0.81 14.11
C SER A 230 -9.27 1.54 15.04
N LEU A 231 -9.06 1.51 16.36
CA LEU A 231 -9.89 2.26 17.32
C LEU A 231 -9.55 3.76 17.37
N THR A 232 -8.31 4.16 17.08
CA THR A 232 -7.94 5.58 16.99
C THR A 232 -8.38 6.26 15.70
N GLU A 233 -8.64 5.52 14.62
CA GLU A 233 -9.21 6.06 13.38
C GLU A 233 -10.75 6.19 13.43
N VAL A 234 -11.37 5.75 14.52
CA VAL A 234 -12.83 5.71 14.71
C VAL A 234 -13.35 6.85 15.60
N ASN A 235 -12.47 7.70 16.12
CA ASN A 235 -12.79 8.88 16.93
C ASN A 235 -12.27 10.16 16.26
#